data_AF-A0A4P5VEX0-F1
#
_entry.id   AF-A0A4P5VEX0-F1
#
_cell.length_a   1.000
_cell.length_b   1.000
_cell.length_c   1.000
_cell.angle_alpha   90.00
_cell.angle_beta   90.00
_cell.angle_gamma   90.00
#
_symmetry.space_group_name_H-M   'P 1'
#
loop_
_entity.id
_entity.type
_entity.pdbx_description
1 polymer ?
#
loop_
_entity_poly.entity_id
_entity_poly.type
_entity_poly.pdbx_seq_one_letter_code
_entity_poly.pdbx_strand_id
1 'polypeptide(L)'
;MTNDSAPVLTIGELEAKYPMYCKALRLLLREGCTQKQIERTVCWDRLAILHHSLPRRYKSPEYLFWLFRRECEQQKQVPEMDQA
;
A
#
# COMPACT_ATOMS: atom_id res chain seq x y z
N MET A 1 8.77 30.98 8.32
CA MET A 1 8.68 29.53 8.59
C MET A 1 7.77 28.93 7.53
N THR A 2 8.28 28.04 6.67
CA THR A 2 7.50 27.40 5.59
C THR A 2 6.54 26.39 6.18
N ASN A 3 5.27 26.77 6.25
CA ASN A 3 4.17 25.92 6.67
C ASN A 3 3.81 24.98 5.51
N ASP A 4 4.59 23.90 5.31
CA ASP A 4 4.18 22.77 4.47
C ASP A 4 3.11 21.98 5.24
N SER A 5 1.97 22.63 5.45
CA SER A 5 0.74 21.94 5.82
C SER A 5 0.32 21.16 4.59
N ALA A 6 0.89 19.97 4.40
CA ALA A 6 0.26 18.95 3.59
C ALA A 6 -1.21 18.93 4.01
N PRO A 7 -2.17 19.18 3.10
CA PRO A 7 -3.55 19.34 3.48
C PRO A 7 -3.93 18.11 4.29
N VAL A 8 -4.53 18.34 5.46
CA VAL A 8 -5.13 17.27 6.26
C VAL A 8 -6.29 16.75 5.42
N LEU A 9 -5.97 15.87 4.47
CA LEU A 9 -6.93 15.22 3.60
C LEU A 9 -7.96 14.58 4.52
N THR A 10 -9.21 14.96 4.33
CA THR A 10 -10.31 14.38 5.10
C THR A 10 -10.36 12.87 4.87
N ILE A 11 -10.93 12.11 5.82
CA ILE A 11 -11.05 10.65 5.69
C ILE A 11 -11.68 10.25 4.36
N GLY A 12 -12.69 11.00 3.88
CA GLY A 12 -13.32 10.77 2.57
C GLY A 12 -12.36 10.95 1.38
N GLU A 13 -11.45 11.92 1.43
CA GLU A 13 -10.42 12.07 0.39
C GLU A 13 -9.35 10.98 0.46
N LEU A 14 -9.01 10.53 1.67
CA LEU A 14 -8.14 9.37 1.84
C LEU A 14 -8.78 8.10 1.26
N GLU A 15 -10.06 7.86 1.54
CA GLU A 15 -10.81 6.72 0.97
C GLU A 15 -10.85 6.79 -0.55
N ALA A 16 -11.10 7.97 -1.13
CA ALA A 16 -11.07 8.16 -2.58
C ALA A 16 -9.69 7.82 -3.19
N LYS A 17 -8.61 8.07 -2.46
CA LYS A 17 -7.22 7.76 -2.86
C LYS A 17 -6.76 6.37 -2.43
N TYR A 18 -7.56 5.60 -1.70
CA TYR A 18 -7.25 4.23 -1.28
C TYR A 18 -6.73 3.30 -2.39
N PRO A 19 -7.37 3.23 -3.58
CA PRO A 19 -6.85 2.39 -4.67
C PRO A 19 -5.46 2.83 -5.16
N MET A 20 -5.12 4.12 -5.04
CA MET A 20 -3.80 4.64 -5.38
C MET A 20 -2.75 4.19 -4.36
N TYR A 21 -3.06 4.24 -3.06
CA TYR A 21 -2.16 3.75 -2.01
C TYR A 21 -1.91 2.24 -2.14
N CYS A 22 -2.93 1.45 -2.43
CA CYS A 22 -2.78 0.01 -2.71
C CYS A 22 -1.87 -0.25 -3.91
N LYS A 23 -2.02 0.52 -5.00
CA LYS A 23 -1.15 0.39 -6.19
C LYS A 23 0.31 0.75 -5.85
N ALA A 24 0.53 1.84 -5.12
CA ALA A 24 1.86 2.25 -4.69
C ALA A 24 2.52 1.17 -3.81
N LEU A 25 1.77 0.57 -2.88
CA LEU A 25 2.26 -0.51 -2.02
C LEU A 25 2.71 -1.72 -2.83
N ARG A 26 1.95 -2.13 -3.86
CA ARG A 26 2.34 -3.21 -4.77
C ARG A 26 3.58 -2.87 -5.59
N LEU A 27 3.72 -1.61 -6.01
CA LEU A 27 4.90 -1.16 -6.76
C LEU A 27 6.16 -1.26 -5.91
N LEU A 28 6.12 -0.73 -4.68
CA LEU A 28 7.23 -0.84 -3.72
C LEU A 28 7.61 -2.29 -3.43
N LEU A 29 6.62 -3.18 -3.29
CA LEU A 29 6.86 -4.61 -3.14
C LEU A 29 7.53 -5.24 -4.37
N ARG A 30 7.13 -4.81 -5.57
CA ARG A 30 7.76 -5.26 -6.83
C ARG A 30 9.19 -4.76 -6.97
N GLU A 31 9.49 -3.57 -6.47
CA GLU A 31 10.84 -3.01 -6.38
C GLU A 31 11.71 -3.73 -5.32
N GLY A 32 11.11 -4.57 -4.47
CA GLY A 32 11.83 -5.30 -3.41
C GLY A 32 12.03 -4.48 -2.14
N CYS A 33 11.24 -3.42 -1.93
CA CYS A 33 11.27 -2.66 -0.69
C CYS A 33 10.86 -3.55 0.50
N THR A 34 11.62 -3.43 1.59
CA THR A 34 11.32 -4.10 2.86
C THR A 34 10.19 -3.39 3.61
N GLN A 35 9.49 -4.09 4.51
CA GLN A 35 8.43 -3.51 5.33
C GLN A 35 8.86 -2.18 5.99
N LYS A 36 10.05 -2.16 6.60
CA LYS A 36 10.62 -0.96 7.25
C LYS A 36 10.78 0.24 6.33
N GLN A 37 11.05 0.02 5.04
CA GLN A 37 11.13 1.10 4.06
C GLN A 37 9.73 1.61 3.70
N ILE A 38 8.79 0.69 3.52
CA ILE A 38 7.40 1.02 3.19
C ILE A 38 6.72 1.74 4.35
N GLU A 39 6.99 1.35 5.60
CA GLU A 39 6.50 2.02 6.82
C GLU A 39 6.85 3.50 6.87
N ARG A 40 7.98 3.90 6.25
CA ARG A 40 8.42 5.30 6.16
C ARG A 40 7.77 6.07 5.02
N THR A 41 6.93 5.43 4.20
CA THR A 41 6.27 6.07 3.07
C THR A 41 4.93 6.67 3.45
N VAL A 42 4.55 7.74 2.74
CA VAL A 42 3.24 8.39 2.92
C VAL A 42 2.09 7.42 2.68
N CYS A 43 2.20 6.48 1.74
CA CYS A 43 1.11 5.53 1.46
C CYS A 43 0.80 4.63 2.66
N TRP A 44 1.81 4.23 3.42
CA TRP A 44 1.62 3.43 4.63
C TRP A 44 0.93 4.23 5.73
N ASP A 45 1.40 5.45 5.99
CA ASP A 45 0.80 6.34 6.99
C ASP A 45 -0.68 6.61 6.68
N ARG A 46 -1.01 6.87 5.40
CA ARG A 46 -2.40 7.06 4.95
C ARG A 46 -3.25 5.80 5.15
N LEU A 47 -2.73 4.62 4.85
CA LEU A 47 -3.42 3.34 5.12
C LEU A 47 -3.63 3.11 6.62
N ALA A 48 -2.64 3.46 7.45
CA ALA A 48 -2.74 3.39 8.90
C ALA A 48 -3.83 4.32 9.44
N ILE A 49 -3.91 5.56 8.95
CA ILE A 49 -4.95 6.53 9.31
C ILE A 49 -6.34 6.01 8.93
N LEU A 50 -6.49 5.43 7.74
CA LEU A 50 -7.76 4.82 7.31
C LEU A 50 -8.17 3.65 8.21
N HIS A 51 -7.24 2.76 8.54
CA HIS A 51 -7.51 1.66 9.46
C HIS A 51 -7.84 2.15 10.87
N HIS A 52 -7.13 3.15 11.37
CA HIS A 52 -7.40 3.75 12.68
C HIS A 52 -8.78 4.42 12.73
N SER A 53 -9.14 5.14 11.67
CA SER A 53 -10.41 5.85 11.58
C SER A 53 -11.60 4.93 11.29
N LEU A 54 -11.37 3.84 10.56
CA LEU A 54 -12.39 2.91 10.07
C LEU A 54 -11.92 1.44 10.18
N PRO A 55 -11.68 0.93 11.40
CA PRO A 55 -11.09 -0.41 11.60
C PRO A 55 -12.00 -1.55 11.13
N ARG A 56 -13.31 -1.31 11.05
CA ARG A 56 -14.29 -2.26 10.52
C ARG A 56 -14.28 -2.40 9.00
N ARG A 57 -13.81 -1.38 8.27
CA ARG A 57 -13.88 -1.32 6.81
C ARG A 57 -12.51 -1.52 6.15
N TYR A 58 -11.44 -1.05 6.79
CA TYR A 58 -10.08 -1.15 6.25
C TYR A 58 -9.21 -2.08 7.09
N LYS A 59 -8.41 -2.91 6.41
CA LYS A 59 -7.43 -3.78 7.07
C LYS A 59 -6.17 -3.01 7.42
N SER A 60 -5.44 -3.48 8.43
CA SER A 60 -4.19 -2.89 8.87
C SER A 60 -3.15 -2.90 7.72
N PRO A 61 -2.30 -1.87 7.61
CA PRO A 61 -1.30 -1.78 6.54
C PRO A 61 -0.33 -2.97 6.54
N GLU A 62 -0.01 -3.52 7.71
CA GLU A 62 0.79 -4.75 7.84
C GLU A 62 0.13 -5.95 7.15
N TYR A 63 -1.17 -6.15 7.38
CA TYR A 63 -1.91 -7.22 6.73
C TYR A 63 -1.92 -7.05 5.20
N LEU A 64 -2.14 -5.81 4.73
CA LEU A 64 -2.10 -5.50 3.30
C LEU A 64 -0.72 -5.76 2.69
N PHE A 65 0.35 -5.42 3.40
CA PHE A 65 1.71 -5.71 2.98
C PHE A 65 1.94 -7.21 2.80
N TRP A 66 1.61 -8.04 3.79
CA TRP A 66 1.78 -9.49 3.68
C TRP A 66 0.91 -10.10 2.56
N LEU A 67 -0.31 -9.61 2.40
CA LEU A 67 -1.21 -10.03 1.34
C LEU A 67 -0.61 -9.73 -0.04
N PHE A 68 -0.25 -8.47 -0.30
CA PHE A 68 0.29 -8.06 -1.59
C PHE A 68 1.67 -8.63 -1.87
N ARG A 69 2.49 -8.82 -0.83
CA ARG A 69 3.79 -9.48 -0.97
C ARG A 69 3.60 -10.90 -1.50
N ARG A 70 2.69 -11.67 -0.88
CA ARG A 70 2.34 -13.01 -1.34
C ARG A 70 1.77 -13.00 -2.77
N GLU A 71 0.95 -12.02 -3.13
CA GLU A 71 0.46 -11.87 -4.51
C GLU A 71 1.59 -11.59 -5.51
N CYS A 72 2.53 -10.70 -5.17
CA CYS A 72 3.70 -10.40 -6.00
C CYS A 72 4.63 -11.62 -6.13
N GLU A 73 4.79 -12.41 -5.07
CA GLU A 73 5.55 -13.66 -5.09
C GLU A 73 4.86 -14.72 -5.99
N GLN A 74 3.54 -14.82 -5.95
CA GLN A 74 2.77 -15.74 -6.81
C GLN A 74 2.75 -15.33 -8.28
N GLN A 75 2.72 -14.03 -8.60
CA GLN A 75 2.76 -13.54 -9.99
C GLN A 75 4.12 -13.80 -10.69
N LYS A 76 5.19 -14.07 -9.94
CA LYS A 76 6.48 -14.46 -10.53
C LYS A 76 6.51 -15.91 -11.04
N GLN A 77 5.46 -16.71 -10.80
CA GLN A 77 5.38 -18.12 -11.23
C GLN A 77 4.41 -18.34 -12.40
N VAL A 78 4.52 -17.56 -13.48
CA VAL A 78 4.07 -18.04 -14.79
C VAL A 78 5.31 -18.61 -15.49
N PRO A 79 5.55 -19.94 -15.41
CA PRO A 79 6.50 -20.56 -16.32
C PRO A 79 5.97 -20.35 -17.74
N GLU A 80 6.78 -19.70 -18.55
CA GLU A 80 6.69 -19.68 -20.01
C GLU A 80 6.66 -21.13 -20.50
N MET A 81 5.45 -21.67 -20.68
CA MET A 81 5.24 -22.87 -21.48
C MET A 81 5.27 -22.44 -22.93
N ASP A 82 6.49 -22.25 -23.43
CA ASP A 82 6.80 -22.33 -24.84
C ASP A 82 6.52 -23.77 -25.31
N GLN A 83 5.40 -23.96 -26.00
CA GLN A 83 5.12 -25.19 -26.74
C GLN A 83 5.17 -24.86 -28.24
N ALA A 84 6.36 -25.09 -28.80
CA ALA A 84 6.66 -25.96 -29.94
C ALA A 84 5.74 -25.94 -31.16
#